data_AF-A0A7Y3EJH3-F1
#
_entry.id   AF-A0A7Y3EJH3-F1
#
_cell.length_a   1.000
_cell.length_b   1.000
_cell.length_c   1.000
_cell.angle_alpha   90.00
_cell.angle_beta   90.00
_cell.angle_gamma   90.00
#
_symmetry.space_group_name_H-M   'P 1'
#
loop_
_entity.id
_entity.type
_entity.pdbx_description
1 polymer ?
#
loop_
_entity_poly.entity_id
_entity_poly.type
_entity_poly.pdbx_seq_one_letter_code
_entity_poly.pdbx_strand_id
1 'polypeptide(L)'
;MEFFRLIDRTVSEQIIQNKITPKTVSDYAETMMFVNGSDDNFNGLTLWGEFNISYNKIKGGVRFTLTNCPYAFNWTITFGFKPDREKIVLHCTINRTEIKDEFLEEINEFLDECQEGLENNFK
;
A
#
# COMPACT_ATOMS: atom_id res chain seq x y z
N MET A 1 -4.40 1.03 -14.95
CA MET A 1 -5.52 0.44 -14.20
C MET A 1 -5.46 0.86 -12.75
N GLU A 2 -6.62 0.94 -12.08
CA GLU A 2 -6.75 1.34 -10.68
C GLU A 2 -7.56 0.28 -9.91
N PHE A 3 -7.18 0.03 -8.66
CA PHE A 3 -7.77 -0.98 -7.78
C PHE A 3 -8.03 -0.37 -6.41
N PHE A 4 -9.15 -0.75 -5.78
CA PHE A 4 -9.58 -0.17 -4.51
C PHE A 4 -9.99 -1.25 -3.51
N ARG A 5 -9.71 -1.00 -2.23
CA ARG A 5 -10.38 -1.61 -1.08
C ARG A 5 -10.87 -0.51 -0.16
N LEU A 6 -12.08 -0.67 0.37
CA LEU A 6 -12.69 0.23 1.33
C LEU A 6 -12.77 -0.49 2.67
N ILE A 7 -12.00 -0.02 3.64
CA ILE A 7 -11.88 -0.67 4.95
C ILE A 7 -12.68 0.13 5.97
N ASP A 8 -13.64 -0.53 6.63
CA ASP A 8 -14.54 0.07 7.62
C ASP A 8 -13.83 0.25 8.97
N ARG A 9 -12.89 1.19 8.99
CA ARG A 9 -12.12 1.62 10.16
C ARG A 9 -11.99 3.13 10.16
N THR A 10 -12.28 3.74 11.30
CA THR A 10 -12.12 5.18 11.51
C THR A 10 -10.73 5.45 12.09
N VAL A 11 -9.92 6.23 11.39
CA VAL A 11 -8.58 6.63 11.82
C VAL A 11 -8.37 8.13 11.59
N SER A 12 -7.13 8.59 11.68
CA SER A 12 -6.75 9.94 11.25
C SER A 12 -5.52 9.87 10.35
N GLU A 13 -5.28 10.92 9.55
CA GLU A 13 -4.06 11.07 8.75
C GLU A 13 -2.80 10.84 9.61
N GLN A 14 -2.76 11.44 10.80
CA GLN A 14 -1.62 11.34 11.70
C GLN A 14 -1.40 9.90 12.19
N ILE A 15 -2.48 9.17 12.47
CA ILE A 15 -2.40 7.75 12.87
C ILE A 15 -1.83 6.91 11.74
N ILE A 16 -2.31 7.09 10.50
CA ILE A 16 -1.79 6.38 9.32
C ILE A 16 -0.30 6.68 9.13
N GLN A 17 0.08 7.96 9.07
CA GLN A 17 1.47 8.37 8.80
C GLN A 17 2.46 8.01 9.91
N ASN A 18 2.00 7.81 11.15
CA ASN A 18 2.85 7.42 12.26
C ASN A 18 3.00 5.90 12.37
N LYS A 19 1.97 5.13 12.00
CA LYS A 19 1.96 3.67 12.17
C LYS A 19 2.37 2.90 10.93
N ILE A 20 2.07 3.42 9.73
CA ILE A 20 2.43 2.78 8.46
C ILE A 20 3.69 3.44 7.93
N THR A 21 4.82 2.76 8.10
CA THR A 21 6.16 3.24 7.73
C THR A 21 6.89 2.12 7.00
N PRO A 22 8.04 2.38 6.34
CA PRO A 22 8.84 1.31 5.76
C PRO A 22 9.14 0.19 6.75
N LYS A 23 9.51 0.52 7.99
CA LYS A 23 9.91 -0.46 9.02
C LYS A 23 8.75 -1.27 9.60
N THR A 24 7.52 -0.82 9.40
CA THR A 24 6.29 -1.48 9.88
C THR A 24 5.44 -2.01 8.74
N VAL A 25 5.94 -1.98 7.49
CA VAL A 25 5.16 -2.38 6.32
C VAL A 25 4.69 -3.83 6.40
N SER A 26 5.50 -4.71 6.99
CA SER A 26 5.19 -6.13 7.21
C SER A 26 4.01 -6.35 8.16
N ASP A 27 3.68 -5.38 9.00
CA ASP A 27 2.53 -5.46 9.89
C ASP A 27 1.21 -5.29 9.12
N TYR A 28 1.27 -4.66 7.94
CA TYR A 28 0.12 -4.38 7.09
C TYR A 28 0.07 -5.25 5.85
N ALA A 29 1.21 -5.71 5.34
CA ALA A 29 1.30 -6.65 4.23
C ALA A 29 2.40 -7.67 4.54
N GLU A 30 2.04 -8.90 4.90
CA GLU A 30 2.97 -9.96 5.33
C GLU A 30 4.02 -10.33 4.25
N THR A 31 3.68 -10.26 2.96
CA THR A 31 4.57 -10.48 1.82
C THR A 31 5.55 -9.34 1.60
N MET A 32 5.37 -8.22 2.33
CA MET A 32 6.29 -7.09 2.30
C MET A 32 7.25 -7.10 3.48
N MET A 33 8.52 -6.84 3.20
CA MET A 33 9.54 -6.71 4.23
C MET A 33 10.52 -5.60 3.91
N PHE A 34 10.83 -4.76 4.91
CA PHE A 34 11.94 -3.83 4.83
C PHE A 34 13.27 -4.58 4.88
N VAL A 35 14.15 -4.36 3.91
CA VAL A 35 15.49 -4.96 3.88
C VAL A 35 16.53 -3.96 4.38
N ASN A 36 16.68 -2.83 3.68
CA ASN A 36 17.61 -1.77 4.04
C ASN A 36 17.22 -0.44 3.39
N GLY A 37 17.86 0.66 3.81
CA GLY A 37 17.67 1.98 3.24
C GLY A 37 17.25 3.01 4.27
N SER A 38 16.53 4.02 3.81
CA SER A 38 16.07 5.19 4.58
C SER A 38 14.56 5.15 4.80
N ASP A 39 14.06 6.12 5.57
CA ASP A 39 12.62 6.22 5.83
C ASP A 39 11.81 6.68 4.61
N ASP A 40 12.45 7.28 3.59
CA ASP A 40 11.76 7.76 2.39
C ASP A 40 12.04 6.91 1.14
N ASN A 41 13.13 6.16 1.13
CA ASN A 41 13.51 5.26 0.05
C ASN A 41 14.23 4.06 0.63
N PHE A 42 13.72 2.86 0.34
CA PHE A 42 14.23 1.62 0.89
C PHE A 42 14.18 0.50 -0.14
N ASN A 43 15.00 -0.51 0.08
CA ASN A 43 14.90 -1.77 -0.62
C ASN A 43 14.00 -2.71 0.19
N GLY A 44 13.05 -3.34 -0.48
CA GLY A 44 12.05 -4.20 0.16
C GLY A 44 11.81 -5.48 -0.63
N LEU A 45 11.54 -6.57 0.10
CA LEU A 45 10.95 -7.77 -0.47
C LEU A 45 9.44 -7.57 -0.60
N THR A 46 8.87 -8.12 -1.67
CA THR A 46 7.44 -8.09 -2.00
C THR A 46 7.03 -9.47 -2.55
N LEU A 47 5.73 -9.69 -2.75
CA LEU A 47 5.18 -10.85 -3.45
C LEU A 47 5.88 -11.13 -4.81
N TRP A 48 6.32 -10.08 -5.51
CA TRP A 48 6.95 -10.18 -6.84
C TRP A 48 8.49 -10.18 -6.82
N GLY A 49 9.09 -10.29 -5.63
CA GLY A 49 10.54 -10.20 -5.44
C GLY A 49 11.00 -8.86 -4.87
N GLU A 50 12.26 -8.52 -5.13
CA GLU A 50 12.95 -7.38 -4.50
C GLU A 50 12.82 -6.08 -5.34
N PHE A 51 12.40 -4.99 -4.69
CA PHE A 51 12.18 -3.70 -5.35
C PHE A 51 12.75 -2.53 -4.54
N ASN A 52 13.11 -1.47 -5.26
CA ASN A 52 13.35 -0.15 -4.69
C ASN A 52 12.01 0.55 -4.47
N ILE A 53 11.69 0.85 -3.22
CA ILE A 53 10.41 1.40 -2.80
C ILE A 53 10.61 2.81 -2.26
N SER A 54 9.93 3.79 -2.84
CA SER A 54 9.81 5.12 -2.23
C SER A 54 8.60 5.17 -1.30
N TYR A 55 8.73 5.82 -0.15
CA TYR A 55 7.68 6.09 0.81
C TYR A 55 7.49 7.61 0.94
N ASN A 56 6.24 8.06 0.92
CA ASN A 56 5.91 9.46 1.15
C ASN A 56 4.71 9.58 2.08
N LYS A 57 4.82 10.48 3.06
CA LYS A 57 3.65 11.02 3.73
C LYS A 57 2.94 11.96 2.76
N ILE A 58 1.64 11.74 2.58
CA ILE A 58 0.77 12.54 1.71
C ILE A 58 -0.43 13.02 2.51
N LYS A 59 -1.15 14.01 1.97
CA LYS A 59 -2.42 14.43 2.56
C LYS A 59 -3.38 13.22 2.63
N GLY A 60 -3.88 12.94 3.82
CA GLY A 60 -4.75 11.81 4.14
C GLY A 60 -4.05 10.52 4.57
N GLY A 61 -2.73 10.39 4.40
CA GLY A 61 -2.04 9.16 4.78
C GLY A 61 -0.67 8.99 4.12
N VAL A 62 -0.45 7.85 3.47
CA VAL A 62 0.87 7.46 2.93
C VAL A 62 0.78 6.93 1.50
N ARG A 63 1.90 7.01 0.79
CA ARG A 63 2.11 6.44 -0.55
C ARG A 63 3.37 5.61 -0.55
N PHE A 64 3.30 4.46 -1.21
CA PHE A 64 4.45 3.66 -1.60
C PHE A 64 4.51 3.53 -3.13
N THR A 65 5.71 3.38 -3.69
CA THR A 65 5.90 3.21 -5.13
C THR A 65 7.09 2.30 -5.39
N LEU A 66 6.89 1.26 -6.20
CA LEU A 66 7.96 0.39 -6.68
C LEU A 66 8.67 1.11 -7.85
N THR A 67 9.74 1.84 -7.53
CA THR A 67 10.42 2.77 -8.45
C THR A 67 11.13 2.10 -9.62
N ASN A 68 11.48 0.82 -9.48
CA ASN A 68 12.08 -0.01 -10.53
C ASN A 68 11.09 -1.06 -11.10
N CYS A 69 9.80 -0.98 -10.77
CA CYS A 69 8.78 -1.88 -11.34
C CYS A 69 8.36 -1.41 -12.74
N PRO A 70 8.39 -2.28 -13.77
CA PRO A 70 8.02 -1.92 -15.14
C PRO A 70 6.54 -1.53 -15.30
N TYR A 71 5.69 -1.91 -14.34
CA TYR A 71 4.28 -1.58 -14.29
C TYR A 71 3.98 -0.27 -13.56
N ALA A 72 5.01 0.43 -13.07
CA ALA A 72 4.86 1.65 -12.28
C ALA A 72 3.90 1.46 -11.08
N PHE A 73 3.98 0.29 -10.44
CA PHE A 73 3.10 -0.08 -9.34
C PHE A 73 3.27 0.87 -8.16
N ASN A 74 2.16 1.47 -7.72
CA ASN A 74 2.11 2.31 -6.55
C ASN A 74 0.81 2.08 -5.81
N TRP A 75 0.85 2.25 -4.49
CA TRP A 75 -0.35 2.19 -3.66
C TRP A 75 -0.34 3.27 -2.59
N THR A 76 -1.54 3.61 -2.15
CA THR A 76 -1.81 4.64 -1.16
C THR A 76 -2.79 4.11 -0.13
N ILE A 77 -2.59 4.51 1.12
CA ILE A 77 -3.50 4.21 2.22
C ILE A 77 -3.90 5.57 2.79
N THR A 78 -5.17 5.93 2.65
CA THR A 78 -5.66 7.29 2.97
C THR A 78 -6.97 7.27 3.74
N PHE A 79 -7.27 8.35 4.46
CA PHE A 79 -8.49 8.52 5.22
C PHE A 79 -9.00 9.97 5.16
N GLY A 80 -10.32 10.18 5.29
CA GLY A 80 -10.92 11.50 5.51
C GLY A 80 -11.38 12.26 4.26
N PHE A 81 -11.36 11.62 3.09
CA PHE A 81 -11.74 12.23 1.81
C PHE A 81 -13.02 11.62 1.23
N LYS A 82 -13.75 12.42 0.44
CA LYS A 82 -14.91 11.90 -0.31
C LYS A 82 -14.42 10.93 -1.41
N PRO A 83 -15.25 9.93 -1.82
CA PRO A 83 -16.62 9.69 -1.37
C PRO A 83 -16.74 9.07 0.03
N ASP A 84 -15.75 8.29 0.47
CA ASP A 84 -15.80 7.51 1.71
C ASP A 84 -15.00 8.14 2.86
N ARG A 85 -15.53 9.22 3.46
CA ARG A 85 -14.80 9.99 4.48
C ARG A 85 -14.49 9.23 5.77
N GLU A 86 -15.28 8.22 6.09
CA GLU A 86 -15.22 7.48 7.36
C GLU A 86 -14.54 6.11 7.20
N LYS A 87 -13.95 5.85 6.03
CA LYS A 87 -13.25 4.60 5.72
C LYS A 87 -11.80 4.87 5.36
N ILE A 88 -10.96 3.86 5.59
CA ILE A 88 -9.64 3.84 4.98
C ILE A 88 -9.83 3.41 3.53
N VAL A 89 -9.21 4.17 2.61
CA VAL A 89 -9.14 3.85 1.19
C VAL A 89 -7.74 3.33 0.91
N LEU A 90 -7.65 2.03 0.62
CA LEU A 90 -6.47 1.42 0.01
C LEU A 90 -6.65 1.47 -1.50
N HIS A 91 -5.75 2.16 -2.18
CA HIS A 91 -5.81 2.39 -3.62
C HIS A 91 -4.49 2.05 -4.27
N CYS A 92 -4.51 1.24 -5.31
CA CYS A 92 -3.34 0.83 -6.09
C CYS A 92 -3.51 1.22 -7.56
N THR A 93 -2.41 1.63 -8.22
CA THR A 93 -2.38 1.86 -9.67
C THR A 93 -1.21 1.18 -10.35
N ILE A 94 -1.45 0.81 -11.61
CA ILE A 94 -0.43 0.36 -12.56
C ILE A 94 -0.58 1.08 -13.89
N ASN A 95 0.54 1.32 -14.58
CA ASN A 95 0.57 1.90 -15.91
C ASN A 95 0.41 0.82 -17.00
N ARG A 96 -0.69 0.07 -16.94
CA ARG A 96 -1.10 -0.89 -17.96
C ARG A 96 -2.58 -0.75 -18.26
N THR A 97 -2.94 -1.00 -19.51
CA THR A 97 -4.33 -1.10 -19.99
C THR A 97 -4.82 -2.54 -19.96
N GLU A 98 -3.91 -3.50 -20.07
CA GLU A 98 -4.15 -4.94 -20.07
C GLU A 98 -3.03 -5.63 -19.29
N ILE A 99 -3.39 -6.68 -18.55
CA ILE A 99 -2.48 -7.54 -17.80
C ILE A 99 -2.94 -9.00 -17.94
N LYS A 100 -2.04 -9.94 -17.65
CA LYS A 100 -2.41 -11.36 -17.57
C LYS A 100 -3.26 -11.62 -16.32
N ASP A 101 -4.14 -12.60 -16.39
CA ASP A 101 -5.02 -12.98 -15.27
C ASP A 101 -4.22 -13.34 -14.01
N GLU A 102 -3.12 -14.09 -14.14
CA GLU A 102 -2.20 -14.42 -13.04
C GLU A 102 -1.69 -13.17 -12.32
N PHE A 103 -1.27 -12.14 -13.06
CA PHE A 103 -0.81 -10.90 -12.44
C PHE A 103 -1.96 -10.12 -11.79
N LEU A 104 -3.17 -10.18 -12.35
CA LEU A 104 -4.36 -9.59 -11.73
C LEU A 104 -4.70 -10.28 -10.41
N GLU A 105 -4.58 -11.60 -10.35
CA GLU A 105 -4.77 -12.40 -9.13
C GLU A 105 -3.74 -11.98 -8.06
N GLU A 106 -2.46 -11.92 -8.40
CA GLU A 106 -1.40 -11.48 -7.48
C GLU A 106 -1.63 -10.04 -6.95
N ILE A 107 -2.12 -9.11 -7.77
CA ILE A 107 -2.49 -7.76 -7.29
C ILE A 107 -3.61 -7.84 -6.24
N ASN A 108 -4.62 -8.68 -6.48
CA ASN A 108 -5.72 -8.84 -5.54
C ASN A 108 -5.26 -9.52 -4.25
N GLU A 109 -4.41 -10.54 -4.34
CA GLU A 109 -3.79 -11.18 -3.17
C GLU A 109 -3.04 -10.16 -2.30
N PHE A 110 -2.20 -9.33 -2.92
CA PHE A 110 -1.51 -8.26 -2.21
C PHE A 110 -2.46 -7.24 -1.56
N LEU A 111 -3.55 -6.87 -2.24
CA LEU A 111 -4.52 -5.91 -1.71
C LEU A 111 -5.38 -6.51 -0.58
N ASP A 112 -5.71 -7.79 -0.65
CA ASP A 112 -6.48 -8.51 0.36
C ASP A 112 -5.64 -8.70 1.62
N GLU A 113 -4.37 -9.04 1.46
CA GLU A 113 -3.38 -9.07 2.55
C GLU A 113 -3.23 -7.68 3.20
N CYS A 114 -3.07 -6.63 2.40
CA CYS A 114 -3.04 -5.25 2.89
C CYS A 114 -4.30 -4.89 3.68
N GLN A 115 -5.47 -5.29 3.18
CA GLN A 115 -6.74 -5.04 3.84
C GLN A 115 -6.82 -5.75 5.19
N GLU A 116 -6.46 -7.04 5.25
CA GLU A 116 -6.45 -7.80 6.49
C GLU A 116 -5.51 -7.17 7.52
N GLY A 117 -4.29 -6.79 7.11
CA GLY A 117 -3.33 -6.11 7.98
C GLY A 117 -3.89 -4.78 8.50
N LEU A 118 -4.56 -3.99 7.67
CA LEU A 118 -5.22 -2.75 8.08
C LEU A 118 -6.38 -3.00 9.08
N GLU A 119 -7.22 -4.00 8.82
CA GLU A 119 -8.35 -4.37 9.67
C GLU A 119 -7.93 -4.88 11.05
N ASN A 120 -6.77 -5.54 11.13
CA ASN A 120 -6.21 -6.09 12.36
C ASN A 120 -5.47 -5.02 13.19
N ASN A 121 -4.79 -4.07 12.55
CA ASN A 121 -3.98 -3.06 13.23
C ASN A 121 -4.72 -1.76 13.60
N PHE A 122 -5.89 -1.54 12.99
CA PHE A 122 -6.80 -0.45 13.34
C PHE A 122 -8.11 -1.03 13.89
N LYS A 123 -8.48 -0.59 15.10
CA LYS A 123 -9.73 -0.97 15.76
C LYS A 123 -10.76 0.13 15.58
#